data_AF-K2AGT3-F1
#
_entry.id   AF-K2AGT3-F1
#
_cell.length_a   1.000
_cell.length_b   1.000
_cell.length_c   1.000
_cell.angle_alpha   90.00
_cell.angle_beta   90.00
_cell.angle_gamma   90.00
#
_symmetry.space_group_name_H-M   'P 1'
#
loop_
_entity.id
_entity.type
_entity.pdbx_description
1 polymer ?
#
loop_
_entity_poly.entity_id
_entity_poly.type
_entity_poly.pdbx_seq_one_letter_code
_entity_poly.pdbx_strand_id
1 'polypeptide(L)'
;MQARTPLTLTDPARLLARISETRNQGFAVIDQEVEIGLRSIAVPIFDAHGRVAAALNLGLSAREEPATALEIRYLPALRKVQAELRKVLR
;
A
#
# COMPACT_ATOMS: atom_id res chain seq x y z
N MET A 1 -17.41 4.49 -9.24
CA MET A 1 -17.16 4.61 -7.78
C MET A 1 -17.28 6.07 -7.40
N GLN A 2 -17.82 6.39 -6.22
CA GLN A 2 -17.89 7.77 -5.73
C GLN A 2 -16.53 8.17 -5.15
N ALA A 3 -16.02 9.36 -5.50
CA ALA A 3 -14.77 9.90 -4.96
C ALA A 3 -14.95 10.25 -3.48
N ARG A 4 -13.96 9.91 -2.65
CA ARG A 4 -13.94 10.26 -1.21
C ARG A 4 -13.24 11.59 -0.96
N THR A 5 -12.27 11.92 -1.81
CA THR A 5 -11.55 13.18 -1.84
C THR A 5 -11.36 13.63 -3.29
N PRO A 6 -10.97 14.90 -3.54
CA PRO A 6 -10.58 15.34 -4.89
C PRO A 6 -9.39 14.57 -5.49
N LEU A 7 -8.64 13.84 -4.66
CA LEU A 7 -7.46 13.07 -5.08
C LEU A 7 -7.79 11.60 -5.37
N THR A 8 -9.01 11.13 -5.06
CA THR A 8 -9.41 9.74 -5.31
C THR A 8 -9.33 9.40 -6.80
N LEU A 9 -8.54 8.38 -7.16
CA LEU A 9 -8.55 7.85 -8.52
C LEU A 9 -9.88 7.16 -8.82
N THR A 10 -10.65 7.72 -9.77
CA THR A 10 -11.99 7.22 -10.13
C THR A 10 -12.07 6.58 -11.52
N ASP A 11 -11.05 6.78 -12.35
CA ASP A 11 -10.96 6.17 -13.69
C ASP A 11 -10.60 4.67 -13.59
N PRO A 12 -11.45 3.76 -14.13
CA PRO A 12 -11.20 2.32 -14.03
C PRO A 12 -9.93 1.84 -14.73
N ALA A 13 -9.58 2.40 -15.90
CA ALA A 13 -8.40 1.98 -16.64
C ALA A 13 -7.11 2.38 -15.91
N ARG A 14 -7.08 3.60 -15.37
CA ARG A 14 -5.97 4.08 -14.54
C ARG A 14 -5.87 3.30 -13.23
N LEU A 15 -7.00 2.92 -12.62
CA LEU A 15 -7.00 2.10 -11.42
C LEU A 15 -6.40 0.71 -11.70
N LEU A 16 -6.78 0.07 -12.80
CA LEU A 16 -6.20 -1.22 -13.21
C LEU A 16 -4.69 -1.12 -13.52
N ALA A 17 -4.25 -0.01 -14.13
CA ALA A 17 -2.83 0.26 -14.35
C ALA A 17 -2.08 0.39 -13.01
N ARG A 18 -2.63 1.12 -12.04
CA ARG A 18 -2.04 1.26 -10.70
C ARG A 18 -1.99 -0.08 -9.94
N ILE A 19 -3.01 -0.91 -10.05
CA ILE A 19 -3.00 -2.26 -9.46
C ILE A 19 -1.90 -3.12 -10.09
N SER A 20 -1.70 -3.01 -11.40
CA SER A 20 -0.63 -3.72 -12.12
C SER A 20 0.75 -3.24 -11.70
N GLU A 21 0.92 -1.93 -11.52
CA GLU A 21 2.13 -1.33 -10.98
C GLU A 21 2.42 -1.82 -9.55
N THR A 22 1.43 -1.80 -8.66
CA THR A 22 1.52 -2.35 -7.29
C THR A 22 1.94 -3.82 -7.29
N ARG A 23 1.43 -4.64 -8.22
CA ARG A 23 1.84 -6.05 -8.36
C ARG A 23 3.33 -6.18 -8.68
N ASN A 24 3.84 -5.34 -9.58
CA ASN A 24 5.24 -5.36 -9.99
C ASN A 24 6.19 -4.83 -8.90
N GLN A 25 5.76 -3.79 -8.18
CA GLN A 25 6.54 -3.15 -7.12
C GLN A 25 6.53 -3.95 -5.80
N GLY A 26 5.45 -4.70 -5.54
CA GLY A 26 5.24 -5.45 -4.30
C GLY A 26 4.86 -4.57 -3.11
N PHE A 27 4.38 -3.35 -3.35
CA PHE A 27 3.81 -2.45 -2.34
C PHE A 27 2.88 -1.43 -3.01
N ALA A 28 2.09 -0.73 -2.21
CA ALA A 28 1.26 0.39 -2.65
C ALA A 28 1.41 1.57 -1.69
N VAL A 29 1.43 2.78 -2.24
CA VAL A 29 1.30 4.03 -1.48
C VAL A 29 -0.01 4.70 -1.89
N ILE A 30 -0.76 5.17 -0.90
CA ILE A 30 -1.96 5.98 -1.10
C ILE A 30 -1.69 7.37 -0.52
N ASP A 31 -1.86 8.40 -1.36
CA ASP A 31 -1.74 9.80 -0.94
C ASP A 31 -3.11 10.47 -0.91
N GLN A 32 -3.73 10.49 0.28
CA GLN A 32 -4.94 11.27 0.55
C GLN A 32 -6.15 10.95 -0.35
N GLU A 33 -6.17 9.77 -0.97
CA GLU A 33 -7.28 9.33 -1.82
C GLU A 33 -8.52 8.91 -1.02
N VAL A 34 -8.35 8.59 0.27
CA VAL A 34 -9.42 8.15 1.18
C VAL A 34 -9.89 9.28 2.09
N GLU A 35 -8.94 10.04 2.64
CA GLU A 35 -9.17 11.16 3.54
C GLU A 35 -8.07 12.20 3.35
N ILE A 36 -8.42 13.49 3.33
CA ILE A 36 -7.44 14.57 3.26
C ILE A 36 -6.66 14.62 4.57
N GLY A 37 -5.33 14.67 4.48
CA GLY A 37 -4.45 14.55 5.64
C GLY A 37 -4.03 13.13 5.99
N LEU A 38 -4.49 12.10 5.28
CA LEU A 38 -4.11 10.70 5.50
C LEU A 38 -3.26 10.15 4.35
N ARG A 39 -2.13 9.53 4.68
CA ARG A 39 -1.32 8.71 3.77
C ARG A 39 -1.22 7.30 4.28
N SER A 40 -0.97 6.34 3.38
CA SER A 40 -0.64 4.99 3.80
C SER A 40 0.32 4.29 2.85
N ILE A 41 1.04 3.31 3.39
CA ILE A 41 1.86 2.36 2.63
C ILE A 41 1.52 0.94 3.06
N ALA A 42 1.39 0.03 2.09
CA ALA A 42 1.05 -1.36 2.36
C ALA A 42 1.92 -2.33 1.57
N VAL A 43 2.19 -3.50 2.17
CA VAL A 43 2.86 -4.64 1.55
C VAL A 43 1.95 -5.87 1.57
N PRO A 44 2.00 -6.76 0.56
CA PRO A 44 1.21 -7.97 0.56
C PRO A 44 1.71 -8.96 1.62
N ILE A 45 0.85 -9.83 2.11
CA ILE A 45 1.24 -10.98 2.94
C ILE A 45 0.89 -12.24 2.17
N PHE A 46 1.84 -13.17 2.07
CA PHE A 46 1.71 -14.38 1.25
C PHE A 46 1.42 -15.61 2.10
N ASP A 47 0.56 -16.50 1.61
CA ASP A 47 0.38 -17.87 2.14
C ASP A 47 1.56 -18.78 1.75
N ALA A 48 1.55 -20.03 2.22
CA ALA A 48 2.59 -21.01 1.87
C ALA A 48 2.64 -21.35 0.37
N HIS A 49 1.54 -21.12 -0.37
CA HIS A 49 1.47 -21.31 -1.81
C HIS A 49 1.92 -20.08 -2.60
N GLY A 50 2.38 -19.02 -1.93
CA GLY A 50 2.84 -17.78 -2.55
C GLY A 50 1.71 -16.88 -3.07
N ARG A 51 0.46 -17.12 -2.65
CA ARG A 51 -0.69 -16.28 -3.01
C ARG A 51 -0.85 -15.17 -1.98
N VAL A 52 -1.32 -14.00 -2.40
CA VAL A 52 -1.62 -12.89 -1.49
C VAL A 52 -2.83 -13.29 -0.64
N ALA A 53 -2.61 -13.48 0.66
CA ALA A 53 -3.64 -13.85 1.64
C ALA A 53 -4.14 -12.64 2.44
N ALA A 54 -3.29 -11.62 2.62
CA ALA A 54 -3.62 -10.38 3.32
C ALA A 54 -2.69 -9.25 2.87
N ALA A 55 -2.79 -8.09 3.52
CA ALA A 55 -1.85 -6.99 3.39
C ALA A 55 -1.55 -6.38 4.77
N LEU A 56 -0.31 -5.95 4.99
CA LEU A 56 0.10 -5.17 6.15
C LEU A 56 0.13 -3.70 5.73
N ASN A 57 -0.65 -2.86 6.40
CA ASN A 57 -0.81 -1.44 6.10
C ASN A 57 -0.35 -0.55 7.26
N LEU A 58 0.32 0.55 6.95
CA LEU A 58 0.69 1.60 7.89
C LEU A 58 0.05 2.92 7.44
N GLY A 59 -0.79 3.51 8.30
CA GLY A 59 -1.42 4.81 8.10
C GLY A 59 -0.68 5.92 8.83
N LEU A 60 -0.52 7.08 8.20
CA LEU A 60 0.31 8.19 8.66
C LEU A 60 -0.37 9.54 8.35
N SER A 61 -0.06 10.56 9.13
CA SER A 61 -0.44 11.95 8.83
C SER A 61 0.29 12.45 7.59
N ALA A 62 -0.42 13.10 6.67
CA ALA A 62 0.15 13.70 5.45
C ALA A 62 0.95 15.00 5.72
N ARG A 63 1.02 15.47 6.97
CA ARG A 63 1.66 16.75 7.32
C ARG A 63 3.18 16.70 7.41
N GLU A 64 3.74 15.52 7.71
CA GLU A 64 5.16 15.41 8.09
C GLU A 64 6.09 15.32 6.89
N GLU A 65 5.79 14.45 5.93
CA GLU A 65 6.68 14.13 4.81
C GLU A 65 5.89 13.78 3.55
N PRO A 66 6.41 14.06 2.33
CA PRO A 66 5.72 13.74 1.07
C PRO A 66 5.50 12.22 0.91
N ALA A 67 4.51 11.83 0.10
CA ALA A 67 4.18 10.42 -0.11
C ALA A 67 5.37 9.57 -0.61
N THR A 68 6.28 10.16 -1.37
CA THR A 68 7.50 9.49 -1.86
C THR A 68 8.48 9.11 -0.74
N ALA A 69 8.43 9.78 0.42
CA ALA A 69 9.29 9.46 1.55
C ALA A 69 8.84 8.17 2.27
N LEU A 70 7.56 7.79 2.17
CA LEU A 70 7.03 6.60 2.86
C LEU A 70 7.72 5.32 2.39
N GLU A 71 7.96 5.20 1.09
CA GLU A 71 8.69 4.07 0.51
C GLU A 71 10.09 3.97 1.12
N ILE A 72 10.86 5.05 1.07
CA ILE A 72 12.25 5.09 1.54
C ILE A 72 12.32 4.73 3.03
N ARG A 73 11.39 5.24 3.83
CA ARG A 73 11.46 5.16 5.30
C ARG A 73 10.84 3.90 5.89
N TYR A 74 9.69 3.47 5.39
CA TYR A 74 8.90 2.41 6.03
C TYR A 74 8.92 1.09 5.26
N LEU A 75 9.14 1.10 3.95
CA LEU A 75 9.11 -0.14 3.16
C LEU A 75 10.12 -1.19 3.64
N PRO A 76 11.38 -0.86 4.01
CA PRO A 76 12.32 -1.85 4.52
C PRO A 76 11.81 -2.57 5.78
N ALA A 77 11.21 -1.82 6.72
CA ALA A 77 10.67 -2.39 7.95
C ALA A 77 9.41 -3.23 7.68
N LEU A 78 8.50 -2.74 6.83
CA LEU A 78 7.30 -3.48 6.42
C LEU A 78 7.64 -4.80 5.73
N ARG A 79 8.65 -4.82 4.85
CA ARG A 79 9.15 -6.05 4.20
C ARG A 79 9.76 -7.02 5.21
N LYS A 80 10.46 -6.53 6.24
CA LYS A 80 10.96 -7.38 7.32
C LYS A 80 9.81 -8.05 8.07
N VAL A 81 8.78 -7.30 8.45
CA VAL A 81 7.59 -7.85 9.13
C VAL A 81 6.84 -8.82 8.22
N GLN A 82 6.66 -8.49 6.94
CA GLN A 82 6.07 -9.38 5.93
C GLN A 82 6.80 -10.72 5.87
N ALA A 83 8.14 -10.71 5.83
CA ALA A 83 8.95 -11.93 5.77
C ALA A 83 8.83 -12.79 7.04
N GLU A 84 8.72 -12.17 8.22
CA GLU A 84 8.49 -12.89 9.47
C GLU A 84 7.08 -13.47 9.57
N LEU A 85 6.06 -12.71 9.15
CA LEU A 85 4.67 -13.19 9.14
C LEU A 85 4.47 -14.39 8.20
N ARG A 86 5.22 -14.44 7.09
CA ARG A 86 5.21 -15.60 6.18
C ARG A 86 5.58 -16.91 6.87
N LYS A 87 6.37 -16.88 7.94
CA LYS A 87 6.77 -18.10 8.69
C LYS A 87 5.63 -18.63 9.59
N VAL A 88 4.68 -17.77 9.94
CA VAL A 88 3.57 -18.08 10.87
C VAL A 88 2.32 -18.51 10.12
N LEU A 89 2.12 -17.97 8.92
CA LEU A 89 0.97 -18.26 8.07
C LEU A 89 1.22 -19.54 7.27
N ARG A 90 0.44 -20.58 7.55
CA ARG A 90 0.45 -21.87 6.86
C ARG A 90 -0.33 -21.82 5.56
#